data_AF-A0A8J8GB62-F1
#
_entry.id   AF-A0A8J8GB62-F1
#
_cell.length_a   1.000
_cell.length_b   1.000
_cell.length_c   1.000
_cell.angle_alpha   90.00
_cell.angle_beta   90.00
_cell.angle_gamma   90.00
#
_symmetry.space_group_name_H-M   'P 1'
#
loop_
_entity.id
_entity.type
_entity.pdbx_description
1 polymer ?
#
loop_
_entity_poly.entity_id
_entity_poly.type
_entity_poly.pdbx_seq_one_letter_code
_entity_poly.pdbx_strand_id
1 'polypeptide(L)' 'MAILIHTNSFEEQTFLENLLKKMQVSFERKDIEQKVSVSIEEMESIRTGLEQANKGELKDSESVHQKAKLLCSR' A
#
# COMPACT_ATOMS: atom_id res chain seq x y z
N MET A 1 -16.59 8.33 -14.32
CA MET A 1 -15.41 8.34 -13.43
C MET A 1 -15.91 8.14 -12.02
N ALA A 2 -15.48 7.11 -11.32
CA ALA A 2 -15.91 6.81 -9.95
C ALA A 2 -14.75 7.11 -8.99
N ILE A 3 -15.02 7.89 -7.94
CA ILE A 3 -14.05 8.18 -6.88
C ILE A 3 -14.26 7.13 -5.79
N LEU A 4 -13.21 6.33 -5.51
CA LEU A 4 -13.18 5.42 -4.38
C LEU A 4 -12.50 6.11 -3.20
N ILE A 5 -13.16 6.10 -2.04
CA ILE A 5 -12.64 6.69 -0.81
C ILE A 5 -12.51 5.57 0.23
N HIS A 6 -11.29 5.37 0.72
CA HIS A 6 -10.98 4.45 1.80
C HIS A 6 -10.83 5.22 3.10
N THR A 7 -11.65 4.92 4.10
CA THR A 7 -11.59 5.55 5.43
C THR A 7 -10.85 4.65 6.41
N ASN A 8 -10.06 5.25 7.29
CA ASN A 8 -9.20 4.53 8.23
C ASN A 8 -9.93 4.11 9.52
N SER A 9 -11.10 4.68 9.80
CA SER A 9 -11.92 4.34 10.95
C SER A 9 -13.43 4.40 10.65
N PHE A 10 -14.22 3.76 11.51
CA PHE A 10 -15.69 3.82 11.44
C PHE A 10 -16.23 5.24 11.68
N GLU A 11 -15.56 6.01 12.53
CA GLU A 11 -15.92 7.40 12.81
C GLU A 11 -15.73 8.28 11.58
N GLU A 12 -14.60 8.11 10.89
CA GLU A 12 -14.29 8.83 9.64
C GLU A 12 -15.30 8.46 8.54
N GLN A 13 -15.61 7.17 8.41
CA GLN A 13 -16.65 6.69 7.48
C GLN A 13 -18.00 7.36 7.74
N THR A 14 -18.43 7.36 9.00
CA THR A 14 -19.73 7.93 9.40
C THR A 14 -19.77 9.43 9.14
N PHE A 15 -18.68 10.15 9.44
CA PHE A 15 -18.57 11.58 9.15
C PHE A 15 -18.67 11.87 7.65
N LEU A 16 -17.92 11.14 6.83
CA LEU A 16 -17.89 11.32 5.39
C LEU A 16 -19.25 11.04 4.75
N GLU A 17 -19.92 9.96 5.14
CA GLU A 17 -21.26 9.63 4.63
C GLU A 17 -22.28 10.72 4.98
N ASN A 18 -22.22 11.27 6.19
CA ASN A 18 -23.09 12.37 6.59
C ASN A 18 -22.80 13.65 5.81
N LEU A 19 -21.53 13.94 5.51
CA LEU A 19 -21.14 15.08 4.69
C LEU A 19 -21.65 14.93 3.25
N LEU A 20 -21.44 13.77 2.63
CA LEU A 20 -21.88 13.50 1.26
C LEU A 20 -23.41 13.56 1.13
N LYS A 21 -24.15 13.05 2.13
CA LYS A 21 -25.62 13.21 2.21
C LYS A 21 -26.04 14.68 2.25
N LYS A 22 -25.38 15.51 3.06
CA LYS A 22 -25.67 16.96 3.15
C LYS A 22 -25.39 17.69 1.83
N MET A 23 -24.36 17.25 1.10
CA MET A 23 -24.01 17.78 -0.21
C MET A 23 -24.87 17.22 -1.35
N GLN A 24 -25.83 16.33 -1.05
CA GLN A 24 -26.68 15.64 -2.04
C GLN A 24 -25.88 14.87 -3.10
N VAL A 25 -24.69 14.37 -2.72
CA VAL A 25 -23.85 13.55 -3.59
C VAL A 25 -24.30 12.09 -3.46
N SER A 26 -24.54 11.42 -4.59
CA SER A 26 -24.85 9.99 -4.61
C SER A 26 -23.58 9.17 -4.36
N PHE A 27 -23.64 8.23 -3.42
CA PHE A 27 -22.56 7.31 -3.10
C PHE A 27 -23.10 5.94 -2.73
N GLU A 28 -22.27 4.91 -2.89
CA GLU A 28 -22.55 3.55 -2.46
C GLU A 28 -21.50 3.12 -1.44
N ARG A 29 -21.95 2.52 -0.33
CA ARG A 29 -21.05 1.83 0.57
C ARG A 29 -20.70 0.48 -0.06
N LYS A 30 -19.40 0.24 -0.27
CA LYS A 30 -18.88 -1.08 -0.62
C LYS A 30 -18.05 -1.59 0.53
N ASP A 31 -18.45 -2.73 1.09
CA ASP A 31 -17.61 -3.46 2.03
C ASP A 31 -16.49 -4.12 1.23
N ILE A 32 -15.33 -3.46 1.21
CA ILE A 32 -14.14 -3.97 0.56
C ILE A 32 -13.43 -4.85 1.59
N GLU A 33 -13.82 -6.13 1.67
CA GLU A 33 -13.10 -7.16 2.44
C GLU A 33 -11.72 -7.50 1.85
N GLN A 34 -11.19 -6.68 0.94
CA GLN A 34 -9.80 -6.81 0.48
C GLN A 34 -8.85 -6.20 1.51
N LYS A 35 -8.86 -6.74 2.72
CA LYS A 35 -7.67 -6.64 3.56
C LYS A 35 -6.64 -7.56 2.92
N VAL A 36 -5.61 -6.98 2.31
CA VAL A 36 -4.43 -7.75 1.94
C VAL A 36 -3.84 -8.26 3.25
N SER A 37 -4.05 -9.54 3.55
CA SER A 37 -3.46 -10.19 4.71
C SER A 37 -1.99 -10.40 4.40
N VAL A 38 -1.17 -9.45 4.83
CA VAL A 38 0.29 -9.54 4.76
C VAL A 38 0.75 -10.31 6.00
N SER A 39 1.62 -11.31 5.83
CA SER A 39 2.19 -12.02 6.97
C SER A 39 3.07 -11.07 7.82
N ILE A 40 3.38 -11.46 9.06
CA ILE A 40 4.26 -10.64 9.92
C ILE A 40 5.65 -10.52 9.27
N GLU A 41 6.14 -11.61 8.69
CA GLU A 41 7.44 -11.67 8.00
C GLU A 41 7.46 -10.76 6.76
N GLU A 42 6.37 -10.75 5.99
CA GLU A 42 6.23 -9.86 4.84
C GLU A 42 6.16 -8.39 5.26
N MET A 43 5.46 -8.07 6.35
CA MET A 43 5.41 -6.71 6.92
C MET A 43 6.79 -6.24 7.40
N GLU A 44 7.57 -7.11 8.05
CA GLU A 44 8.95 -6.81 8.46
C GLU A 44 9.88 -6.62 7.26
N SER A 45 9.70 -7.42 6.21
CA SER A 45 10.45 -7.28 4.95
C SER A 45 10.17 -5.93 4.28
N ILE A 46 8.89 -5.53 4.18
CA ILE A 46 8.47 -4.23 3.64
C ILE A 46 9.07 -3.09 4.46
N ARG A 47 8.97 -3.16 5.79
CA ARG A 47 9.54 -2.14 6.68
C ARG A 47 11.04 -1.98 6.47
N THR A 48 11.75 -3.09 6.39
CA THR A 48 13.20 -3.10 6.15
C THR A 48 13.55 -2.46 4.80
N GLY A 49 12.82 -2.81 3.75
CA GLY A 49 13.01 -2.24 2.41
C GLY A 49 12.78 -0.72 2.38
N LEU A 50 11.76 -0.23 3.09
CA LEU A 50 11.48 1.21 3.21
C LEU A 50 12.58 1.96 3.98
N GLU A 51 13.10 1.38 5.07
CA GLU A 51 14.19 1.97 5.82
C GLU A 51 15.49 2.07 4.99
N GLN A 52 15.80 1.03 4.19
CA GLN A 52 16.94 1.03 3.27
C GLN A 52 16.77 2.07 2.14
N ALA A 53 15.56 2.21 1.60
CA ALA A 53 15.22 3.22 0.60
C ALA A 53 15.48 4.64 1.12
N ASN A 54 14.98 4.93 2.32
CA ASN A 54 15.11 6.25 2.94
C ASN A 54 16.56 6.62 3.27
N LYS A 55 17.43 5.63 3.51
CA LYS A 55 18.86 5.82 3.74
C LYS A 55 19.69 5.86 2.45
N GLY A 56 19.08 5.64 1.29
CA GLY A 56 19.79 5.55 0.01
C GLY A 56 20.66 4.29 -0.12
N GLU A 57 20.37 3.25 0.67
CA GLU A 57 21.12 1.98 0.70
C GLU A 57 20.68 1.00 -0.39
N LEU A 58 19.64 1.34 -1.15
CA LEU A 58 19.16 0.54 -2.27
C LEU A 58 20.21 0.54 -3.38
N LYS A 59 20.65 -0.67 -3.74
CA LYS A 59 21.58 -0.87 -4.84
C LYS A 59 20.88 -0.65 -6.16
N ASP A 60 21.60 -0.07 -7.11
CA ASP A 60 21.10 0.08 -8.46
C ASP A 60 20.78 -1.30 -9.08
N SER A 61 19.66 -1.36 -9.80
CA SER A 61 19.15 -2.59 -10.40
C SER A 61 20.18 -3.26 -11.31
N GLU A 62 20.94 -2.49 -12.09
CA GLU A 62 21.95 -3.03 -13.00
C GLU A 62 23.05 -3.75 -12.22
N SER A 63 23.49 -3.16 -11.11
CA SER A 63 24.51 -3.75 -10.23
C SER A 63 24.05 -5.07 -9.59
N VAL A 64 22.77 -5.16 -9.23
CA VAL A 64 22.16 -6.37 -8.65
C VAL A 64 22.08 -7.47 -9.72
N HIS A 65 21.63 -7.15 -10.93
CA HIS A 65 21.52 -8.11 -12.03
C HIS A 65 22.89 -8.66 -12.46
N GLN A 66 23.91 -7.81 -12.56
CA GLN A 66 25.27 -8.25 -12.89
C GLN A 66 25.81 -9.21 -11.82
N LYS A 67 25.61 -8.90 -10.53
CA LYS A 67 26.05 -9.76 -9.42
C LYS A 67 25.30 -11.09 -9.39
N ALA A 68 24.00 -11.08 -9.64
CA ALA A 68 23.19 -12.30 -9.72
C ALA A 68 23.66 -13.20 -10.88
N LYS A 69 23.92 -12.60 -12.06
CA LYS A 69 24.47 -13.32 -13.22
C LYS A 69 25.81 -14.00 -12.89
N LEU A 70 26.70 -13.33 -12.16
CA LEU A 70 27.99 -13.89 -11.74
C LEU A 70 27.83 -15.05 -10.74
N LEU A 71 26.82 -15.01 -9.88
CA LEU A 71 26.55 -16.08 -8.90
C LEU A 71 25.90 -17.32 -9.54
N CYS A 72 25.02 -17.13 -10.52
CA CYS A 72 24.28 -18.19 -11.19
C CYS A 72 25.00 -18.77 -12.44
N SER A 73 26.19 -18.27 -12.78
CA SER A 73 27.02 -18.79 -13.89
C SER A 73 28.10 -19.77 -13.44
N ARG A 74 28.11 -20.14 -12.15
CA ARG A 74 28.80 -21.33 -11.61
C ARG A 74 27.85 -22.51 -11.58
#